data_AF-A0A6A6FYJ6-F1
#
_entry.id   AF-A0A6A6FYJ6-F1
#
_cell.length_a   1.000
_cell.length_b   1.000
_cell.length_c   1.000
_cell.angle_alpha   90.00
_cell.angle_beta   90.00
_cell.angle_gamma   90.00
#
_symmetry.space_group_name_H-M   'P 1'
#
loop_
_entity.id
_entity.type
_entity.pdbx_description
1 polymer ?
#
loop_
_entity_poly.entity_id
_entity_poly.type
_entity_poly.pdbx_seq_one_letter_code
_entity_poly.pdbx_strand_id
1 'polypeptide(L)'
;MASVYLTSPPRHLFKFPPDEQPYAIPPHSDEPTIKTPFNIPTHIYQGALNPKVPLTFAICYITIVLSLNAFNRSRGWKPWRIARTKAFTPLVAFHNLTLAVYSGITFAAMVRAVYQTWPVMDFNTTPADIADALCKINGPRGLGDAVTYNAVNNTWSSKNALIKLASDLPDTTDVGRLWNEGLGFWGWVFYLSKFYEVLDTLIILARGKRSPTLQTYHHAGAMLCMWAGIRYMSPPIWMFCFINSFIHTLMYIYFTLATLKVRVPLSLKQTLTTMQIAQFLFGATFAAFHLFVQYDVPVTTAYKVLSPISSIASAASSAVSSVVHDAPSSISSAFVSATATPALGAVLKRLLLRAGNYEGVAENVRDPLEYVLPASSSASSAAAAVTSAAQQQYKEETRYRSSLTTVTCIDTTGQSFAIWLNIFYLAPLTYLFARFFVKAYITGTLNKGKSNRRTSFTEGVNRAIADVTREADKAGREVERRLSEQVARDISAVREGRYDSSKKSADKKEANGKPDLGPELGQSKSTLSPESAILDDDSGDESHSGVDSSVAGSAPASPEKKKKRRNKKKKQHDAQHAGEAGVASFADVAKEDK
;
A
#
# COMPACT_ATOMS: atom_id res chain seq x y z
N MET A 1 -17.99 -25.82 -4.55
CA MET A 1 -18.38 -24.53 -3.94
C MET A 1 -17.19 -23.60 -4.02
N ALA A 2 -17.41 -22.30 -4.21
CA ALA A 2 -16.32 -21.33 -4.26
C ALA A 2 -15.61 -21.25 -2.89
N SER A 3 -14.28 -21.31 -2.89
CA SER A 3 -13.47 -21.32 -1.68
C SER A 3 -12.47 -20.17 -1.65
N VAL A 4 -11.90 -19.90 -0.48
CA VAL A 4 -10.87 -18.88 -0.24
C VAL A 4 -9.57 -19.57 0.16
N TYR A 5 -8.46 -19.10 -0.38
CA TYR A 5 -7.13 -19.65 -0.20
C TYR A 5 -6.15 -18.58 0.27
N LEU A 6 -5.18 -19.00 1.07
CA LEU A 6 -4.02 -18.19 1.43
C LEU A 6 -2.81 -18.71 0.64
N THR A 7 -2.24 -17.86 -0.18
CA THR A 7 -1.16 -18.22 -1.11
C THR A 7 -0.11 -17.11 -1.14
N SER A 8 1.10 -17.44 -1.60
CA SER A 8 2.13 -16.42 -1.80
C SER A 8 1.77 -15.54 -3.00
N PRO A 9 1.84 -14.20 -2.87
CA PRO A 9 1.57 -13.30 -3.99
C PRO A 9 2.55 -13.54 -5.15
N PRO A 10 2.09 -13.44 -6.41
CA PRO A 10 2.95 -13.53 -7.58
C PRO A 10 4.09 -12.51 -7.55
N ARG A 11 5.32 -12.95 -7.86
CA ARG A 11 6.52 -12.08 -7.84
C ARG A 11 6.43 -10.87 -8.78
N HIS A 12 5.67 -10.96 -9.86
CA HIS A 12 5.52 -9.86 -10.82
C HIS A 12 4.77 -8.65 -10.23
N LEU A 13 3.96 -8.83 -9.16
CA LEU A 13 3.26 -7.74 -8.48
C LEU A 13 4.19 -6.83 -7.65
N PHE A 14 5.47 -7.17 -7.52
CA PHE A 14 6.46 -6.46 -6.70
C PHE A 14 7.42 -5.60 -7.52
N LYS A 15 7.01 -5.20 -8.72
CA LYS A 15 7.79 -4.33 -9.59
C LYS A 15 7.90 -2.92 -8.99
N PHE A 16 9.10 -2.35 -9.00
CA PHE A 16 9.35 -0.96 -8.65
C PHE A 16 10.20 -0.28 -9.74
N PRO A 17 9.80 0.91 -10.25
CA PRO A 17 8.58 1.65 -9.94
C PRO A 17 7.31 0.88 -10.36
N PRO A 18 6.18 1.07 -9.65
CA PRO A 18 4.90 0.48 -10.05
C PRO A 18 4.45 1.03 -11.40
N ASP A 19 3.62 0.26 -12.09
CA ASP A 19 3.03 0.70 -13.36
C ASP A 19 2.06 1.86 -13.13
N GLU A 20 2.06 2.84 -14.04
CA GLU A 20 1.21 4.02 -13.88
C GLU A 20 -0.28 3.70 -14.09
N GLN A 21 -0.62 2.72 -14.93
CA GLN A 21 -2.00 2.34 -15.15
C GLN A 21 -2.50 1.31 -14.11
N PRO A 22 -3.80 1.32 -13.77
CA PRO A 22 -4.82 2.25 -14.22
C PRO A 22 -4.78 3.60 -13.47
N TYR A 23 -5.33 4.65 -14.09
CA TYR A 23 -5.60 5.91 -13.40
C TYR A 23 -6.84 5.77 -12.51
N ALA A 24 -6.83 6.46 -11.36
CA ALA A 24 -7.99 6.49 -10.48
C ALA A 24 -9.20 7.12 -11.18
N ILE A 25 -10.34 6.45 -11.08
CA ILE A 25 -11.57 6.81 -11.78
C ILE A 25 -12.34 7.83 -10.91
N PRO A 26 -12.58 9.06 -11.39
CA PRO A 26 -13.33 10.04 -10.63
C PRO A 26 -14.79 9.58 -10.47
N PRO A 27 -15.41 9.81 -9.30
CA PRO A 27 -16.83 9.57 -9.13
C PRO A 27 -17.64 10.55 -10.00
N HIS A 28 -18.66 10.03 -10.68
CA HIS A 28 -19.61 10.84 -11.45
C HIS A 28 -21.04 10.53 -11.00
N SER A 29 -21.89 11.55 -10.92
CA SER A 29 -23.31 11.41 -10.64
C SER A 29 -24.09 12.51 -11.35
N ASP A 30 -25.20 12.15 -11.98
CA ASP A 30 -26.12 13.14 -12.59
C ASP A 30 -26.78 14.01 -11.51
N GLU A 31 -27.01 13.43 -10.34
CA GLU A 31 -27.64 14.10 -9.20
C GLU A 31 -26.73 14.14 -7.94
N PRO A 32 -26.76 15.22 -7.14
CA PRO A 32 -26.10 15.27 -5.84
C PRO A 32 -26.62 14.20 -4.89
N THR A 33 -25.76 13.29 -4.45
CA THR A 33 -26.10 12.23 -3.51
C THR A 33 -25.06 12.12 -2.40
N ILE A 34 -25.33 11.38 -1.33
CA ILE A 34 -24.32 11.21 -0.26
C ILE A 34 -23.05 10.49 -0.75
N LYS A 35 -23.16 9.63 -1.78
CA LYS A 35 -22.03 8.92 -2.39
C LYS A 35 -21.16 9.85 -3.24
N THR A 36 -21.81 10.78 -3.95
CA THR A 36 -21.15 11.84 -4.73
C THR A 36 -21.92 13.16 -4.54
N PRO A 37 -21.56 13.96 -3.51
CA PRO A 37 -22.25 15.22 -3.22
C PRO A 37 -22.13 16.25 -4.36
N PHE A 38 -21.02 16.23 -5.08
CA PHE A 38 -20.80 17.04 -6.26
C PHE A 38 -19.77 16.37 -7.18
N ASN A 39 -19.84 16.67 -8.47
CA ASN A 39 -18.92 16.13 -9.47
C ASN A 39 -17.57 16.83 -9.39
N ILE A 40 -16.49 16.05 -9.41
CA ILE A 40 -15.11 16.55 -9.41
C ILE A 40 -14.57 16.45 -10.84
N PRO A 41 -14.11 17.55 -11.45
CA PRO A 41 -13.50 17.48 -12.77
C PRO A 41 -12.30 16.53 -12.80
N THR A 42 -12.22 15.67 -13.81
CA THR A 42 -11.19 14.62 -13.95
C THR A 42 -9.77 15.16 -13.81
N HIS A 43 -9.48 16.33 -14.40
CA HIS A 43 -8.16 16.95 -14.34
C HIS A 43 -7.77 17.39 -12.91
N ILE A 44 -8.72 17.82 -12.08
CA ILE A 44 -8.47 18.16 -10.67
C ILE A 44 -8.27 16.89 -9.86
N TYR A 45 -9.15 15.89 -10.07
CA TYR A 45 -9.11 14.62 -9.37
C TYR A 45 -7.76 13.92 -9.58
N GLN A 46 -7.36 13.76 -10.85
CA GLN A 46 -6.10 13.12 -11.23
C GLN A 46 -4.89 14.02 -10.97
N GLY A 47 -5.01 15.34 -11.14
CA GLY A 47 -3.96 16.30 -10.86
C GLY A 47 -3.52 16.27 -9.39
N ALA A 48 -4.47 16.19 -8.46
CA ALA A 48 -4.19 16.03 -7.03
C ALA A 48 -3.49 14.70 -6.70
N LEU A 49 -3.68 13.68 -7.52
CA LEU A 49 -3.07 12.35 -7.38
C LEU A 49 -1.75 12.22 -8.15
N ASN A 50 -1.19 13.30 -8.69
CA ASN A 50 0.16 13.28 -9.26
C ASN A 50 1.19 13.00 -8.15
N PRO A 51 2.13 12.04 -8.30
CA PRO A 51 3.13 11.70 -7.28
C PRO A 51 3.95 12.90 -6.76
N LYS A 52 4.14 13.93 -7.60
CA LYS A 52 4.88 15.14 -7.23
C LYS A 52 4.18 15.92 -6.12
N VAL A 53 2.85 15.90 -6.06
CA VAL A 53 2.05 16.68 -5.08
C VAL A 53 2.32 16.23 -3.64
N PRO A 54 2.01 14.97 -3.24
CA PRO A 54 2.21 14.54 -1.86
C PRO A 54 3.70 14.51 -1.49
N LEU A 55 4.60 14.20 -2.42
CA LEU A 55 6.03 14.19 -2.16
C LEU A 55 6.56 15.60 -1.85
N THR A 56 6.18 16.59 -2.65
CA THR A 56 6.60 17.99 -2.43
C THR A 56 6.03 18.51 -1.12
N PHE A 57 4.73 18.28 -0.86
CA PHE A 57 4.10 18.69 0.39
C PHE A 57 4.74 18.03 1.62
N ALA A 58 5.04 16.73 1.58
CA ALA A 58 5.68 16.02 2.69
C ALA A 58 7.10 16.57 2.98
N ILE A 59 7.91 16.80 1.94
CA ILE A 59 9.26 17.37 2.08
C ILE A 59 9.19 18.80 2.63
N CYS A 60 8.31 19.64 2.07
CA CYS A 60 8.10 21.00 2.54
C CYS A 60 7.61 21.00 4.00
N TYR A 61 6.65 20.16 4.35
CA TYR A 61 6.12 20.03 5.70
C TYR A 61 7.21 19.65 6.71
N ILE A 62 7.99 18.59 6.44
CA ILE A 62 9.09 18.16 7.32
C ILE A 62 10.09 19.31 7.49
N THR A 63 10.49 19.95 6.40
CA THR A 63 11.46 21.05 6.41
C THR A 63 10.94 22.25 7.23
N ILE A 64 9.68 22.62 7.04
CA ILE A 64 9.01 23.70 7.78
C ILE A 64 8.96 23.36 9.27
N VAL A 65 8.54 22.14 9.64
CA VAL A 65 8.43 21.74 11.06
C VAL A 65 9.78 21.71 11.74
N LEU A 66 10.82 21.17 11.09
CA LEU A 66 12.18 21.17 11.64
C LEU A 66 12.70 22.61 11.81
N SER A 67 12.48 23.47 10.83
CA SER A 67 12.89 24.88 10.87
C SER A 67 12.16 25.66 11.96
N LEU A 68 10.84 25.48 12.08
CA LEU A 68 10.01 26.13 13.09
C LEU A 68 10.30 25.62 14.51
N ASN A 69 10.64 24.33 14.66
CA ASN A 69 11.12 23.79 15.94
C ASN A 69 12.44 24.46 16.35
N ALA A 70 13.41 24.57 15.43
CA ALA A 70 14.67 25.25 15.68
C ALA A 70 14.46 26.75 16.02
N PHE A 71 13.53 27.41 15.33
CA PHE A 71 13.13 28.79 15.62
C PHE A 71 12.46 28.96 16.98
N ASN A 72 11.56 28.06 17.38
CA ASN A 72 10.96 28.11 18.70
C ASN A 72 11.98 27.86 19.81
N ARG A 73 12.96 26.97 19.56
CA ARG A 73 14.07 26.73 20.47
C ARG A 73 14.94 27.98 20.66
N SER A 74 15.28 28.71 19.59
CA SER A 74 16.08 29.93 19.70
C SER A 74 15.36 31.06 20.47
N ARG A 75 14.03 31.08 20.45
CA ARG A 75 13.20 32.02 21.24
C ARG A 75 12.86 31.53 22.66
N GLY A 76 13.42 30.40 23.10
CA GLY A 76 13.13 29.83 24.41
C GLY A 76 11.68 29.39 24.59
N TRP A 77 11.05 28.84 23.54
CA TRP A 77 9.71 28.23 23.56
C TRP A 77 8.57 29.18 23.96
N LYS A 78 8.71 30.48 23.67
CA LYS A 78 7.64 31.47 23.90
C LYS A 78 6.52 31.36 22.85
N PRO A 79 5.24 31.50 23.23
CA PRO A 79 4.12 31.52 22.28
C PRO A 79 4.22 32.65 21.25
N TRP A 80 3.71 32.40 20.04
CA TRP A 80 3.74 33.37 18.94
C TRP A 80 2.78 34.52 19.23
N ARG A 81 2.94 35.65 18.52
CA ARG A 81 2.02 36.80 18.64
C ARG A 81 0.57 36.39 18.35
N ILE A 82 0.36 35.57 17.32
CA ILE A 82 -0.98 35.09 16.95
C ILE A 82 -1.62 34.24 18.05
N ALA A 83 -0.84 33.39 18.73
CA ALA A 83 -1.33 32.52 19.80
C ALA A 83 -1.71 33.26 21.08
N ARG A 84 -1.29 34.52 21.23
CA ARG A 84 -1.65 35.39 22.37
C ARG A 84 -2.94 36.19 22.14
N THR A 85 -3.51 36.14 20.94
CA THR A 85 -4.75 36.87 20.64
C THR A 85 -5.96 36.14 21.22
N LYS A 86 -6.98 36.89 21.66
CA LYS A 86 -8.25 36.31 22.15
C LYS A 86 -9.00 35.53 21.06
N ALA A 87 -8.74 35.83 19.78
CA ALA A 87 -9.31 35.15 18.62
C ALA A 87 -8.68 33.78 18.34
N PHE A 88 -7.49 33.49 18.87
CA PHE A 88 -6.79 32.23 18.59
C PHE A 88 -7.53 31.00 19.14
N THR A 89 -7.98 31.05 20.40
CA THR A 89 -8.71 29.95 21.03
C THR A 89 -10.01 29.58 20.29
N PRO A 90 -10.92 30.52 19.95
CA PRO A 90 -12.12 30.18 19.18
C PRO A 90 -11.80 29.70 17.77
N LEU A 91 -10.73 30.21 17.13
CA LEU A 91 -10.29 29.71 15.82
C LEU A 91 -9.83 28.25 15.91
N VAL A 92 -9.03 27.90 16.92
CA VAL A 92 -8.59 26.51 17.15
C VAL A 92 -9.78 25.61 17.49
N ALA A 93 -10.74 26.08 18.29
CA ALA A 93 -11.95 25.34 18.59
C ALA A 93 -12.80 25.11 17.33
N PHE A 94 -12.97 26.13 16.48
CA PHE A 94 -13.66 26.03 15.21
C PHE A 94 -12.98 25.04 14.26
N HIS A 95 -11.65 25.14 14.11
CA HIS A 95 -10.85 24.20 13.31
C HIS A 95 -11.08 22.74 13.75
N ASN A 96 -10.95 22.46 15.05
CA ASN A 96 -11.18 21.13 15.60
C ASN A 96 -12.64 20.68 15.38
N LEU A 97 -13.62 21.57 15.57
CA LEU A 97 -15.02 21.25 15.35
C LEU A 97 -15.32 20.94 13.87
N THR A 98 -14.77 21.72 12.93
CA THR A 98 -14.89 21.47 11.50
C THR A 98 -14.31 20.11 11.13
N LEU A 99 -13.13 19.76 11.64
CA LEU A 99 -12.52 18.45 11.43
C LEU A 99 -13.33 17.31 12.04
N ALA A 100 -13.93 17.52 13.20
CA ALA A 100 -14.83 16.55 13.83
C ALA A 100 -16.08 16.30 12.98
N VAL A 101 -16.75 17.35 12.52
CA VAL A 101 -17.95 17.27 11.68
C VAL A 101 -17.61 16.60 10.34
N TYR A 102 -16.54 17.04 9.69
CA TYR A 102 -16.05 16.46 8.45
C TYR A 102 -15.77 14.95 8.58
N SER A 103 -15.05 14.56 9.65
CA SER A 103 -14.73 13.16 9.92
C SER A 103 -15.99 12.35 10.20
N GLY A 104 -16.97 12.92 10.90
CA GLY A 104 -18.24 12.28 11.20
C GLY A 104 -19.09 12.01 9.95
N ILE A 105 -19.14 12.99 9.04
CA ILE A 105 -19.82 12.83 7.74
C ILE A 105 -19.12 11.76 6.89
N THR A 106 -17.79 11.81 6.82
CA THR A 106 -16.98 10.81 6.09
C THR A 106 -17.23 9.40 6.64
N PHE A 107 -17.27 9.26 7.97
CA PHE A 107 -17.60 7.98 8.61
C PHE A 107 -19.00 7.51 8.25
N ALA A 108 -20.02 8.36 8.36
CA ALA A 108 -21.40 8.01 8.02
C ALA A 108 -21.56 7.59 6.55
N ALA A 109 -20.88 8.29 5.64
CA ALA A 109 -20.85 7.93 4.22
C ALA A 109 -20.17 6.56 4.00
N MET A 110 -19.05 6.29 4.68
CA MET A 110 -18.38 5.00 4.60
C MET A 110 -19.17 3.86 5.25
N VAL A 111 -19.91 4.10 6.34
CA VAL A 111 -20.86 3.11 6.92
C VAL A 111 -21.87 2.68 5.84
N ARG A 112 -22.47 3.66 5.15
CA ARG A 112 -23.40 3.38 4.06
C ARG A 112 -22.72 2.61 2.94
N ALA A 113 -21.53 3.03 2.51
CA ALA A 113 -20.81 2.39 1.40
C ALA A 113 -20.47 0.92 1.72
N VAL A 114 -20.02 0.63 2.95
CA VAL A 114 -19.74 -0.73 3.42
C VAL A 114 -21.03 -1.55 3.49
N TYR A 115 -22.11 -0.99 4.03
CA TYR A 115 -23.41 -1.67 4.09
C TYR A 115 -23.93 -2.03 2.70
N GLN A 116 -23.79 -1.13 1.72
CA GLN A 116 -24.18 -1.39 0.34
C GLN A 116 -23.20 -2.34 -0.37
N THR A 117 -21.95 -2.47 0.07
CA THR A 117 -21.02 -3.41 -0.57
C THR A 117 -21.14 -4.83 -0.01
N TRP A 118 -21.65 -4.96 1.22
CA TRP A 118 -21.76 -6.25 1.88
C TRP A 118 -22.68 -7.21 1.08
N PRO A 119 -22.26 -8.47 0.87
CA PRO A 119 -23.11 -9.45 0.21
C PRO A 119 -24.38 -9.70 1.03
N VAL A 120 -25.49 -9.99 0.35
CA VAL A 120 -26.74 -10.34 1.04
C VAL A 120 -26.52 -11.68 1.73
N MET A 121 -26.52 -11.69 3.07
CA MET A 121 -26.28 -12.89 3.85
C MET A 121 -27.47 -13.84 3.76
N ASP A 122 -27.39 -14.80 2.84
CA ASP A 122 -28.36 -15.89 2.65
C ASP A 122 -27.67 -17.27 2.84
N PHE A 123 -28.43 -18.36 2.72
CA PHE A 123 -27.88 -19.71 2.86
C PHE A 123 -26.87 -20.11 1.76
N ASN A 124 -26.78 -19.32 0.67
CA ASN A 124 -25.91 -19.57 -0.46
C ASN A 124 -24.63 -18.72 -0.43
N THR A 125 -24.51 -17.80 0.53
CA THR A 125 -23.35 -16.92 0.66
C THR A 125 -22.13 -17.74 1.05
N THR A 126 -21.13 -17.74 0.18
CA THR A 126 -19.84 -18.40 0.42
C THR A 126 -18.82 -17.41 0.99
N PRO A 127 -17.75 -17.89 1.65
CA PRO A 127 -16.63 -17.03 2.04
C PRO A 127 -16.00 -16.28 0.85
N ALA A 128 -16.13 -16.82 -0.37
CA ALA A 128 -15.64 -16.16 -1.59
C ALA A 128 -16.43 -14.90 -1.92
N ASP A 129 -17.75 -14.83 -1.64
CA ASP A 129 -18.56 -13.63 -1.83
C ASP A 129 -18.06 -12.46 -0.97
N ILE A 130 -17.71 -12.76 0.29
CA ILE A 130 -17.15 -11.77 1.22
C ILE A 130 -15.75 -11.37 0.78
N ALA A 131 -14.90 -12.33 0.41
CA ALA A 131 -13.56 -12.04 -0.08
C ALA A 131 -13.60 -11.16 -1.33
N ASP A 132 -14.48 -11.47 -2.27
CA ASP A 132 -14.66 -10.71 -3.51
C ASP A 132 -15.12 -9.28 -3.21
N ALA A 133 -16.12 -9.09 -2.33
CA ALA A 133 -16.62 -7.77 -1.91
C ALA A 133 -15.53 -6.89 -1.25
N LEU A 134 -14.60 -7.51 -0.51
CA LEU A 134 -13.51 -6.82 0.17
C LEU A 134 -12.30 -6.56 -0.74
N CYS A 135 -12.05 -7.46 -1.69
CA CYS A 135 -10.89 -7.42 -2.57
C CYS A 135 -11.11 -6.61 -3.84
N LYS A 136 -12.33 -6.56 -4.38
CA LYS A 136 -12.63 -5.82 -5.60
C LYS A 136 -13.57 -4.68 -5.31
N ILE A 137 -13.15 -3.48 -5.70
CA ILE A 137 -13.85 -2.23 -5.35
C ILE A 137 -14.59 -1.58 -6.51
N ASN A 138 -14.45 -2.08 -7.75
CA ASN A 138 -15.08 -1.53 -8.95
C ASN A 138 -16.07 -2.52 -9.59
N GLY A 139 -17.10 -1.99 -10.25
CA GLY A 139 -18.14 -2.75 -10.94
C GLY A 139 -19.40 -2.99 -10.09
N PRO A 140 -20.27 -3.91 -10.51
CA PRO A 140 -21.50 -4.23 -9.78
C PRO A 140 -21.27 -5.24 -8.64
N ARG A 141 -22.27 -5.34 -7.75
CA ARG A 141 -22.34 -6.34 -6.67
C ARG A 141 -22.54 -7.75 -7.24
N GLY A 142 -21.76 -8.71 -6.76
CA GLY A 142 -21.92 -10.12 -7.10
C GLY A 142 -20.57 -10.80 -7.28
N LEU A 143 -20.50 -12.10 -6.96
CA LEU A 143 -19.28 -12.90 -7.05
C LEU A 143 -18.84 -13.08 -8.51
N GLY A 144 -17.70 -12.49 -8.87
CA GLY A 144 -17.15 -12.54 -10.23
C GLY A 144 -17.66 -11.44 -11.16
N ASP A 145 -18.54 -10.57 -10.69
CA ASP A 145 -19.08 -9.43 -11.46
C ASP A 145 -18.12 -8.23 -11.47
N ALA A 146 -17.17 -8.21 -10.54
CA ALA A 146 -16.20 -7.14 -10.39
C ALA A 146 -15.47 -6.79 -11.69
N VAL A 147 -15.33 -5.50 -11.96
CA VAL A 147 -14.56 -4.99 -13.10
C VAL A 147 -13.12 -4.75 -12.64
N THR A 148 -12.19 -5.50 -13.22
CA THR A 148 -10.77 -5.52 -12.84
C THR A 148 -9.89 -5.09 -14.00
N TYR A 149 -8.75 -4.49 -13.67
CA TYR A 149 -7.79 -4.05 -14.68
C TYR A 149 -6.76 -5.14 -14.94
N ASN A 150 -6.65 -5.56 -16.20
CA ASN A 150 -5.65 -6.53 -16.63
C ASN A 150 -4.41 -5.80 -17.16
N ALA A 151 -3.33 -5.82 -16.38
CA ALA A 151 -2.06 -5.16 -16.73
C ALA A 151 -1.32 -5.80 -17.91
N VAL A 152 -1.64 -7.04 -18.30
CA VAL A 152 -1.01 -7.70 -19.47
C VAL A 152 -1.59 -7.13 -20.76
N ASN A 153 -2.92 -6.92 -20.79
CA ASN A 153 -3.63 -6.46 -21.97
C ASN A 153 -3.91 -4.94 -21.96
N ASN A 154 -3.61 -4.26 -20.86
CA ASN A 154 -3.95 -2.85 -20.59
C ASN A 154 -5.45 -2.54 -20.77
N THR A 155 -6.32 -3.45 -20.36
CA THR A 155 -7.77 -3.29 -20.49
C THR A 155 -8.50 -3.59 -19.19
N TRP A 156 -9.61 -2.88 -18.97
CA TRP A 156 -10.58 -3.25 -17.95
C TRP A 156 -11.45 -4.39 -18.47
N SER A 157 -11.78 -5.35 -17.61
CA SER A 157 -12.65 -6.47 -17.94
C SER A 157 -13.36 -7.03 -16.70
N SER A 158 -14.54 -7.58 -16.89
CA SER A 158 -15.21 -8.42 -15.87
C SER A 158 -15.04 -9.89 -16.23
N LYS A 159 -15.05 -10.77 -15.22
CA LYS A 159 -15.09 -12.22 -15.44
C LYS A 159 -16.48 -12.70 -15.84
N ASN A 160 -17.50 -11.92 -15.51
CA ASN A 160 -18.86 -12.14 -15.99
C ASN A 160 -19.07 -11.40 -17.32
N ALA A 161 -19.32 -12.16 -18.39
CA ALA A 161 -19.56 -11.63 -19.74
C ALA A 161 -20.84 -10.79 -19.86
N LEU A 162 -21.74 -10.85 -18.87
CA LEU A 162 -22.96 -10.03 -18.84
C LEU A 162 -22.67 -8.57 -18.44
N ILE A 163 -21.56 -8.32 -17.74
CA ILE A 163 -21.19 -6.99 -17.28
C ILE A 163 -20.51 -6.24 -18.42
N LYS A 164 -21.09 -5.10 -18.78
CA LYS A 164 -20.59 -4.22 -19.85
C LYS A 164 -19.86 -3.04 -19.23
N LEU A 165 -18.83 -2.59 -19.94
CA LEU A 165 -18.06 -1.41 -19.54
C LEU A 165 -18.64 -0.16 -20.20
N ALA A 166 -18.49 0.98 -19.52
CA ALA A 166 -18.80 2.28 -20.08
C ALA A 166 -17.56 2.85 -20.77
N SER A 167 -17.52 2.80 -22.12
CA SER A 167 -16.39 3.33 -22.91
C SER A 167 -15.02 2.78 -22.45
N ASP A 168 -14.90 1.45 -22.32
CA ASP A 168 -13.70 0.73 -21.86
C ASP A 168 -13.25 1.04 -20.41
N LEU A 169 -14.09 1.71 -19.63
CA LEU A 169 -13.90 1.97 -18.20
C LEU A 169 -15.01 1.30 -17.37
N PRO A 170 -14.76 1.04 -16.08
CA PRO A 170 -15.82 0.68 -15.15
C PRO A 170 -16.92 1.73 -15.15
N ASP A 171 -18.18 1.29 -15.22
CA ASP A 171 -19.31 2.21 -15.20
C ASP A 171 -19.44 2.83 -13.80
N THR A 172 -19.49 4.17 -13.74
CA THR A 172 -19.63 4.91 -12.48
C THR A 172 -21.02 4.77 -11.88
N THR A 173 -22.02 4.33 -12.67
CA THR A 173 -23.39 4.10 -12.23
C THR A 173 -23.61 2.71 -11.62
N ASP A 174 -22.66 1.78 -11.79
CA ASP A 174 -22.73 0.45 -11.18
C ASP A 174 -22.85 0.54 -9.67
N VAL A 175 -23.72 -0.30 -9.08
CA VAL A 175 -24.05 -0.27 -7.64
C VAL A 175 -23.48 -1.47 -6.89
N GLY A 176 -23.21 -1.24 -5.60
CA GLY A 176 -22.86 -2.26 -4.62
C GLY A 176 -21.39 -2.70 -4.62
N ARG A 177 -20.49 -1.86 -5.13
CA ARG A 177 -19.04 -1.92 -4.85
C ARG A 177 -18.55 -0.63 -4.23
N LEU A 178 -17.54 -0.77 -3.37
CA LEU A 178 -17.03 0.30 -2.51
C LEU A 178 -16.67 1.60 -3.26
N TRP A 179 -16.04 1.51 -4.44
CA TRP A 179 -15.61 2.68 -5.21
C TRP A 179 -16.80 3.58 -5.59
N ASN A 180 -17.83 2.98 -6.19
CA ASN A 180 -19.04 3.68 -6.65
C ASN A 180 -20.01 4.03 -5.51
N GLU A 181 -20.01 3.24 -4.44
CA GLU A 181 -20.86 3.51 -3.26
C GLU A 181 -20.34 4.63 -2.35
N GLY A 182 -19.17 5.20 -2.66
CA GLY A 182 -18.70 6.44 -2.06
C GLY A 182 -17.19 6.52 -1.82
N LEU A 183 -16.45 5.41 -1.89
CA LEU A 183 -15.00 5.42 -1.63
C LEU A 183 -14.23 6.29 -2.64
N GLY A 184 -14.66 6.33 -3.91
CA GLY A 184 -14.01 7.15 -4.93
C GLY A 184 -14.07 8.66 -4.60
N PHE A 185 -15.19 9.13 -4.03
CA PHE A 185 -15.36 10.51 -3.59
C PHE A 185 -14.77 10.74 -2.21
N TRP A 186 -15.28 10.05 -1.20
CA TRP A 186 -14.91 10.26 0.20
C TRP A 186 -13.47 9.88 0.48
N GLY A 187 -12.94 8.85 -0.18
CA GLY A 187 -11.52 8.51 -0.13
C GLY A 187 -10.63 9.60 -0.71
N TRP A 188 -11.03 10.25 -1.81
CA TRP A 188 -10.27 11.37 -2.37
C TRP A 188 -10.33 12.63 -1.50
N VAL A 189 -11.50 12.97 -0.94
CA VAL A 189 -11.62 14.08 0.00
C VAL A 189 -10.83 13.79 1.28
N PHE A 190 -10.86 12.55 1.76
CA PHE A 190 -10.07 12.08 2.91
C PHE A 190 -8.57 12.10 2.64
N TYR A 191 -8.15 11.88 1.39
CA TYR A 191 -6.78 12.14 0.96
C TYR A 191 -6.42 13.62 1.11
N LEU A 192 -7.28 14.53 0.63
CA LEU A 192 -7.05 15.97 0.77
C LEU A 192 -7.03 16.43 2.22
N SER A 193 -7.83 15.81 3.11
CA SER A 193 -7.84 16.17 4.53
C SER A 193 -6.47 16.03 5.18
N LYS A 194 -5.62 15.09 4.73
CA LYS A 194 -4.28 14.88 5.30
C LYS A 194 -3.34 16.06 5.10
N PHE A 195 -3.53 16.83 4.03
CA PHE A 195 -2.80 18.09 3.84
C PHE A 195 -3.31 19.19 4.77
N TYR A 196 -4.61 19.19 5.06
CA TYR A 196 -5.21 20.15 5.99
C TYR A 196 -4.87 19.85 7.46
N GLU A 197 -4.79 18.58 7.85
CA GLU A 197 -4.41 18.13 9.21
C GLU A 197 -3.00 18.60 9.63
N VAL A 198 -2.14 19.00 8.68
CA VAL A 198 -0.86 19.68 8.96
C VAL A 198 -1.03 20.93 9.82
N LEU A 199 -2.18 21.61 9.73
CA LEU A 199 -2.49 22.77 10.55
C LEU A 199 -2.46 22.45 12.05
N ASP A 200 -2.76 21.21 12.47
CA ASP A 200 -2.62 20.77 13.88
C ASP A 200 -1.18 20.96 14.37
N THR A 201 -0.22 20.62 13.50
CA THR A 201 1.21 20.78 13.78
C THR A 201 1.58 22.26 13.90
N LEU A 202 1.04 23.11 13.02
CA LEU A 202 1.27 24.55 13.04
C LEU A 202 0.67 25.20 14.30
N ILE A 203 -0.51 24.76 14.75
CA ILE A 203 -1.14 25.24 15.99
C ILE A 203 -0.24 24.94 17.20
N ILE A 204 0.33 23.73 17.29
CA ILE A 204 1.26 23.35 18.36
C ILE A 204 2.51 24.24 18.35
N LEU A 205 3.11 24.42 17.18
CA LEU A 205 4.29 25.28 17.00
C LEU A 205 3.97 26.75 17.34
N ALA A 206 2.80 27.24 16.94
CA ALA A 206 2.36 28.61 17.22
C ALA A 206 2.20 28.88 18.72
N ARG A 207 1.81 27.86 19.50
CA ARG A 207 1.75 27.94 20.97
C ARG A 207 3.13 27.91 21.63
N GLY A 208 4.21 27.87 20.86
CA GLY A 208 5.57 27.82 21.38
C GLY A 208 5.95 26.44 21.91
N LYS A 209 5.24 25.37 21.49
CA LYS A 209 5.57 24.00 21.86
C LYS A 209 6.35 23.32 20.75
N ARG A 210 7.11 22.27 21.11
CA ARG A 210 7.78 21.40 20.15
C ARG A 210 6.74 20.50 19.49
N SER A 211 6.79 20.38 18.16
CA SER A 211 6.04 19.32 17.48
C SER A 211 6.75 17.98 17.71
N PRO A 212 6.06 16.95 18.27
CA PRO A 212 6.62 15.62 18.41
C PRO A 212 7.01 15.04 17.06
N THR A 213 8.16 14.40 17.00
CA THR A 213 8.69 13.77 15.78
C THR A 213 7.75 12.68 15.24
N LEU A 214 7.09 11.97 16.15
CA LEU A 214 6.07 10.98 15.82
C LEU A 214 4.90 11.61 15.06
N GLN A 215 4.48 12.82 15.45
CA GLN A 215 3.42 13.55 14.76
C GLN A 215 3.86 13.95 13.35
N THR A 216 5.09 14.47 13.19
CA THR A 216 5.64 14.84 11.88
C THR A 216 5.79 13.63 10.96
N TYR A 217 6.32 12.52 11.49
CA TYR A 217 6.44 11.26 10.76
C TYR A 217 5.07 10.74 10.33
N HIS A 218 4.09 10.77 11.24
CA HIS A 218 2.74 10.28 10.97
C HIS A 218 2.04 11.08 9.86
N HIS A 219 2.01 12.41 9.94
CA HIS A 219 1.34 13.24 8.94
C HIS A 219 1.99 13.09 7.56
N ALA A 220 3.33 13.11 7.49
CA ALA A 220 4.03 12.95 6.22
C ALA A 220 3.81 11.55 5.60
N GLY A 221 3.92 10.49 6.40
CA GLY A 221 3.69 9.12 5.93
C GLY A 221 2.24 8.86 5.57
N ALA A 222 1.28 9.40 6.32
CA ALA A 222 -0.15 9.29 6.03
C ALA A 222 -0.50 9.92 4.67
N MET A 223 0.05 11.08 4.32
CA MET A 223 -0.15 11.69 2.98
C MET A 223 0.30 10.76 1.86
N LEU A 224 1.49 10.15 1.99
CA LEU A 224 2.05 9.25 0.98
C LEU A 224 1.27 7.93 0.87
N CYS A 225 0.92 7.32 2.01
CA CYS A 225 0.15 6.07 2.02
C CYS A 225 -1.26 6.29 1.47
N MET A 226 -1.90 7.39 1.85
CA MET A 226 -3.24 7.73 1.41
C MET A 226 -3.26 8.05 -0.09
N TRP A 227 -2.26 8.79 -0.58
CA TRP A 227 -2.04 9.01 -2.01
C TRP A 227 -1.94 7.69 -2.77
N ALA A 228 -1.05 6.79 -2.36
CA ALA A 228 -0.84 5.52 -3.07
C ALA A 228 -2.12 4.67 -3.07
N GLY A 229 -2.85 4.63 -1.94
CA GLY A 229 -4.09 3.88 -1.84
C GLY A 229 -5.18 4.35 -2.81
N ILE A 230 -5.41 5.66 -2.92
CA ILE A 230 -6.41 6.22 -3.85
C ILE A 230 -5.91 6.20 -5.29
N ARG A 231 -4.65 6.60 -5.53
CA ARG A 231 -4.05 6.67 -6.87
C ARG A 231 -4.08 5.32 -7.59
N TYR A 232 -3.81 4.24 -6.87
CA TYR A 232 -3.80 2.89 -7.43
C TYR A 232 -5.07 2.10 -7.14
N MET A 233 -6.10 2.73 -6.57
CA MET A 233 -7.37 2.06 -6.24
C MET A 233 -7.12 0.76 -5.45
N SER A 234 -6.23 0.85 -4.45
CA SER A 234 -5.81 -0.30 -3.64
C SER A 234 -6.94 -0.69 -2.70
N PRO A 235 -7.48 -1.92 -2.76
CA PRO A 235 -8.64 -2.34 -1.99
C PRO A 235 -8.60 -1.99 -0.49
N PRO A 236 -7.51 -2.23 0.28
CA PRO A 236 -7.52 -1.97 1.72
C PRO A 236 -7.65 -0.49 2.12
N ILE A 237 -7.59 0.46 1.17
CA ILE A 237 -7.71 1.90 1.46
C ILE A 237 -9.03 2.28 2.12
N TRP A 238 -10.11 1.53 1.83
CA TRP A 238 -11.41 1.82 2.41
C TRP A 238 -11.44 1.64 3.93
N MET A 239 -10.72 0.63 4.45
CA MET A 239 -10.64 0.36 5.88
C MET A 239 -9.91 1.50 6.60
N PHE A 240 -8.87 2.04 5.97
CA PHE A 240 -8.17 3.21 6.47
C PHE A 240 -9.13 4.41 6.53
N CYS A 241 -9.83 4.73 5.43
CA CYS A 241 -10.81 5.82 5.41
C CYS A 241 -11.88 5.64 6.50
N PHE A 242 -12.50 4.46 6.56
CA PHE A 242 -13.63 4.15 7.43
C PHE A 242 -13.29 4.23 8.92
N ILE A 243 -12.30 3.47 9.38
CA ILE A 243 -11.97 3.40 10.80
C ILE A 243 -11.27 4.67 11.27
N ASN A 244 -10.43 5.28 10.41
CA ASN A 244 -9.76 6.52 10.77
C ASN A 244 -10.76 7.67 10.92
N SER A 245 -11.74 7.81 10.03
CA SER A 245 -12.75 8.86 10.15
C SER A 245 -13.55 8.74 11.45
N PHE A 246 -13.84 7.50 11.91
CA PHE A 246 -14.48 7.28 13.21
C PHE A 246 -13.60 7.78 14.38
N ILE A 247 -12.34 7.34 14.42
CA ILE A 247 -11.44 7.69 15.51
C ILE A 247 -11.08 9.18 15.48
N HIS A 248 -10.91 9.78 14.30
CA HIS A 248 -10.68 11.22 14.13
C HIS A 248 -11.89 12.03 14.59
N THR A 249 -13.11 11.57 14.35
CA THR A 249 -14.33 12.21 14.90
C THR A 249 -14.24 12.31 16.42
N LEU A 250 -13.95 11.20 17.11
CA LEU A 250 -13.82 11.17 18.56
C LEU A 250 -12.63 12.03 19.06
N MET A 251 -11.51 12.00 18.35
CA MET A 251 -10.29 12.75 18.69
C MET A 251 -10.52 14.26 18.59
N TYR A 252 -11.12 14.73 17.50
CA TYR A 252 -11.36 16.16 17.32
C TYR A 252 -12.50 16.69 18.19
N ILE A 253 -13.52 15.88 18.52
CA ILE A 253 -14.48 16.23 19.57
C ILE A 253 -13.75 16.42 20.90
N TYR A 254 -12.86 15.48 21.25
CA TYR A 254 -12.04 15.60 22.46
C TYR A 254 -11.19 16.88 22.47
N PHE A 255 -10.52 17.21 21.36
CA PHE A 255 -9.71 18.43 21.25
C PHE A 255 -10.54 19.71 21.28
N THR A 256 -11.74 19.70 20.71
CA THR A 256 -12.70 20.80 20.81
C THR A 256 -13.07 21.04 22.27
N LEU A 257 -13.48 19.99 23.00
CA LEU A 257 -13.82 20.07 24.42
C LEU A 257 -12.64 20.54 25.28
N ALA A 258 -11.42 20.05 25.00
CA ALA A 258 -10.20 20.46 25.69
C ALA A 258 -9.88 21.95 25.44
N THR A 259 -10.11 22.44 24.22
CA THR A 259 -9.92 23.87 23.86
C THR A 259 -10.93 24.77 24.55
N LEU A 260 -12.17 24.29 24.71
CA LEU A 260 -13.25 24.97 25.45
C LEU A 260 -13.14 24.83 26.98
N LYS A 261 -12.04 24.25 27.49
CA LYS A 261 -11.78 24.04 28.93
C LYS A 261 -12.84 23.19 29.64
N VAL A 262 -13.53 22.31 28.90
CA VAL A 262 -14.45 21.33 29.48
C VAL A 262 -13.63 20.21 30.11
N ARG A 263 -13.93 19.84 31.37
CA ARG A 263 -13.25 18.71 32.04
C ARG A 263 -13.66 17.40 31.38
N VAL A 264 -12.72 16.76 30.70
CA VAL A 264 -12.89 15.42 30.16
C VAL A 264 -12.23 14.40 31.10
N PRO A 265 -12.88 13.27 31.43
CA PRO A 265 -12.29 12.25 32.27
C PRO A 265 -11.04 11.63 31.62
N LEU A 266 -10.04 11.31 32.45
CA LEU A 266 -8.77 10.73 31.98
C LEU A 266 -8.95 9.38 31.28
N SER A 267 -9.96 8.60 31.68
CA SER A 267 -10.27 7.30 31.06
C SER A 267 -10.60 7.44 29.57
N LEU A 268 -11.30 8.51 29.17
CA LEU A 268 -11.64 8.75 27.76
C LEU A 268 -10.38 9.00 26.91
N LYS A 269 -9.42 9.77 27.44
CA LYS A 269 -8.10 9.98 26.82
C LYS A 269 -7.36 8.65 26.59
N GLN A 270 -7.39 7.77 27.60
CA GLN A 270 -6.72 6.46 27.53
C GLN A 270 -7.41 5.51 26.53
N THR A 271 -8.74 5.47 26.53
CA THR A 271 -9.51 4.68 25.55
C THR A 271 -9.24 5.15 24.13
N LEU A 272 -9.20 6.47 23.90
CA LEU A 272 -8.93 7.03 22.57
C LEU A 272 -7.55 6.63 22.03
N THR A 273 -6.54 6.74 22.89
CA THR A 273 -5.17 6.34 22.54
C THR A 273 -5.08 4.84 22.25
N THR A 274 -5.83 4.02 23.01
CA THR A 274 -5.89 2.57 22.79
C THR A 274 -6.56 2.23 21.45
N MET A 275 -7.65 2.91 21.10
CA MET A 275 -8.33 2.75 19.80
C MET A 275 -7.43 3.14 18.63
N GLN A 276 -6.66 4.22 18.74
CA GLN A 276 -5.71 4.65 17.69
C GLN A 276 -4.64 3.59 17.42
N ILE A 277 -4.10 2.95 18.46
CA ILE A 277 -3.11 1.89 18.29
C ILE A 277 -3.74 0.64 17.68
N ALA A 278 -4.92 0.25 18.18
CA ALA A 278 -5.64 -0.89 17.64
C ALA A 278 -5.92 -0.70 16.14
N GLN A 279 -6.31 0.50 15.72
CA GLN A 279 -6.48 0.86 14.31
C GLN A 279 -5.20 0.62 13.50
N PHE A 280 -4.03 1.03 13.98
CA PHE A 280 -2.78 0.83 13.25
C PHE A 280 -2.40 -0.65 13.12
N LEU A 281 -2.52 -1.42 14.20
CA LEU A 281 -2.17 -2.85 14.20
C LEU A 281 -3.13 -3.65 13.32
N PHE A 282 -4.43 -3.45 13.52
CA PHE A 282 -5.46 -4.14 12.74
C PHE A 282 -5.41 -3.71 11.28
N GLY A 283 -5.31 -2.40 10.99
CA GLY A 283 -5.25 -1.86 9.64
C GLY A 283 -4.04 -2.34 8.84
N ALA A 284 -2.84 -2.35 9.45
CA ALA A 284 -1.63 -2.86 8.79
C ALA A 284 -1.74 -4.35 8.46
N THR A 285 -2.23 -5.14 9.43
CA THR A 285 -2.40 -6.59 9.24
C THR A 285 -3.46 -6.87 8.18
N PHE A 286 -4.59 -6.17 8.22
CA PHE A 286 -5.66 -6.26 7.24
C PHE A 286 -5.16 -5.92 5.83
N ALA A 287 -4.40 -4.83 5.67
CA ALA A 287 -3.81 -4.47 4.38
C ALA A 287 -2.84 -5.55 3.89
N ALA A 288 -1.98 -6.09 4.77
CA ALA A 288 -1.07 -7.18 4.43
C ALA A 288 -1.80 -8.44 3.97
N PHE A 289 -2.92 -8.82 4.62
CA PHE A 289 -3.72 -9.99 4.23
C PHE A 289 -4.19 -9.93 2.77
N HIS A 290 -4.47 -8.75 2.21
CA HIS A 290 -4.91 -8.63 0.81
C HIS A 290 -3.85 -9.14 -0.18
N LEU A 291 -2.57 -9.14 0.18
CA LEU A 291 -1.53 -9.70 -0.68
C LEU A 291 -1.59 -11.23 -0.77
N PHE A 292 -2.12 -11.91 0.26
CA PHE A 292 -2.08 -13.37 0.36
C PHE A 292 -3.40 -14.06 0.03
N VAL A 293 -4.50 -13.29 -0.09
CA VAL A 293 -5.83 -13.84 -0.35
C VAL A 293 -6.05 -14.11 -1.84
N GLN A 294 -6.48 -15.33 -2.14
CA GLN A 294 -7.04 -15.76 -3.42
C GLN A 294 -8.41 -16.41 -3.18
N TYR A 295 -9.30 -16.37 -4.16
CA TYR A 295 -10.63 -16.98 -4.03
C TYR A 295 -11.18 -17.39 -5.39
N ASP A 296 -12.13 -18.31 -5.38
CA ASP A 296 -12.76 -18.81 -6.61
C ASP A 296 -13.93 -17.94 -7.04
N VAL A 297 -13.99 -17.61 -8.32
CA VAL A 297 -15.14 -16.95 -8.97
C VAL A 297 -15.69 -17.83 -10.09
N PRO A 298 -17.02 -17.83 -10.30
CA PRO A 298 -17.62 -18.50 -11.44
C PRO A 298 -17.32 -17.72 -12.73
N VAL A 299 -16.83 -18.41 -13.76
CA VAL A 299 -16.59 -17.84 -15.08
C VAL A 299 -17.36 -18.64 -16.10
N THR A 300 -18.15 -17.97 -16.94
CA THR A 300 -18.88 -18.61 -18.04
C THR A 300 -18.05 -18.50 -19.31
N THR A 301 -17.53 -19.62 -19.79
CA THR A 301 -16.73 -19.70 -21.01
C THR A 301 -17.59 -20.23 -22.16
N ALA A 302 -17.55 -19.53 -23.30
CA ALA A 302 -18.14 -20.02 -24.54
C ALA A 302 -17.16 -20.98 -25.21
N TYR A 303 -17.61 -22.19 -25.55
CA TYR A 303 -16.86 -23.16 -26.33
C TYR A 303 -17.66 -23.58 -27.56
N LYS A 304 -16.97 -23.73 -28.69
CA LYS A 304 -17.60 -24.17 -29.93
C LYS A 304 -17.66 -25.68 -29.96
N VAL A 305 -18.85 -26.23 -30.13
CA VAL A 305 -19.07 -27.66 -30.40
C VAL A 305 -19.36 -27.81 -31.89
N LEU A 306 -18.58 -28.65 -32.55
CA LEU A 306 -18.86 -29.05 -33.93
C LEU A 306 -19.85 -30.21 -33.89
N SER A 307 -21.09 -29.96 -34.31
CA SER A 307 -22.10 -31.02 -34.45
C SER A 307 -22.18 -31.47 -35.92
N PRO A 308 -22.11 -32.78 -36.22
CA PRO A 308 -22.30 -33.27 -37.58
C PRO A 308 -23.77 -33.08 -38.00
N ILE A 309 -24.00 -32.58 -39.21
CA ILE A 309 -25.35 -32.39 -39.73
C ILE A 309 -25.99 -33.76 -40.00
N SER A 310 -27.06 -34.07 -39.27
CA SER A 310 -27.72 -35.39 -39.26
C SER A 310 -28.34 -35.80 -40.60
N SER A 311 -28.62 -34.86 -41.51
CA SER A 311 -29.12 -35.16 -42.86
C SER A 311 -28.11 -35.83 -43.79
N ILE A 312 -26.88 -36.06 -43.30
CA ILE A 312 -25.75 -36.57 -44.08
C ILE A 312 -25.16 -37.83 -43.48
N ALA A 313 -25.36 -38.10 -42.19
CA ALA A 313 -25.13 -39.45 -41.67
C ALA A 313 -25.97 -40.48 -42.46
N SER A 314 -27.19 -40.09 -42.87
CA SER A 314 -28.01 -40.85 -43.82
C SER A 314 -27.42 -40.83 -45.23
N ALA A 315 -27.03 -39.69 -45.79
CA ALA A 315 -26.48 -39.60 -47.16
C ALA A 315 -25.12 -40.31 -47.33
N ALA A 316 -24.27 -40.33 -46.31
CA ALA A 316 -23.01 -41.06 -46.26
C ALA A 316 -23.25 -42.57 -46.13
N SER A 317 -24.25 -42.98 -45.35
CA SER A 317 -24.70 -44.38 -45.30
C SER A 317 -25.25 -44.83 -46.66
N SER A 318 -25.99 -43.95 -47.36
CA SER A 318 -26.50 -44.20 -48.72
C SER A 318 -25.38 -44.25 -49.76
N ALA A 319 -24.39 -43.35 -49.68
CA ALA A 319 -23.26 -43.32 -50.61
C ALA A 319 -22.36 -44.56 -50.44
N VAL A 320 -22.08 -44.97 -49.20
CA VAL A 320 -21.35 -46.22 -48.90
C VAL A 320 -22.12 -47.44 -49.39
N SER A 321 -23.45 -47.44 -49.28
CA SER A 321 -24.28 -48.53 -49.81
C SER A 321 -24.29 -48.57 -51.34
N SER A 322 -24.22 -47.42 -52.02
CA SER A 322 -24.16 -47.34 -53.48
C SER A 322 -22.81 -47.76 -54.06
N VAL A 323 -21.70 -47.56 -53.34
CA VAL A 323 -20.36 -48.02 -53.76
C VAL A 323 -20.19 -49.53 -53.57
N VAL A 324 -20.92 -50.13 -52.63
CA VAL A 324 -20.91 -51.58 -52.40
C VAL A 324 -21.79 -52.33 -53.41
N HIS A 325 -22.80 -51.68 -53.99
CA HIS A 325 -23.74 -52.34 -54.90
C HIS A 325 -23.30 -52.39 -56.38
N ASP A 326 -22.36 -51.54 -56.79
CA ASP A 326 -21.91 -51.41 -58.19
C ASP A 326 -20.52 -51.99 -58.48
N ALA A 327 -19.98 -52.83 -57.58
CA ALA A 327 -18.76 -53.57 -57.85
C ALA A 327 -19.06 -54.88 -58.60
N PRO A 328 -18.75 -55.01 -59.91
CA PRO A 328 -18.80 -56.31 -60.59
C PRO A 328 -17.78 -57.27 -59.95
N SER A 329 -18.16 -58.53 -59.83
CA SER A 329 -17.47 -59.62 -59.12
C SER A 329 -16.14 -60.09 -59.75
N SER A 330 -15.38 -59.21 -60.42
CA SER A 330 -14.17 -59.61 -61.17
C SER A 330 -12.96 -58.68 -61.06
N ILE A 331 -12.78 -57.93 -59.97
CA ILE A 331 -11.50 -57.24 -59.68
C ILE A 331 -11.08 -57.46 -58.22
N SER A 332 -10.75 -58.70 -57.87
CA SER A 332 -10.23 -59.09 -56.54
C SER A 332 -8.73 -58.88 -56.35
N SER A 333 -8.06 -58.03 -57.13
CA SER A 333 -6.60 -57.78 -56.96
C SER A 333 -6.15 -56.32 -57.00
N ALA A 334 -7.05 -55.35 -57.20
CA ALA A 334 -6.70 -53.92 -57.16
C ALA A 334 -7.02 -53.22 -55.81
N PHE A 335 -7.73 -53.88 -54.90
CA PHE A 335 -8.13 -53.29 -53.60
C PHE A 335 -7.06 -53.40 -52.49
N VAL A 336 -5.88 -53.95 -52.78
CA VAL A 336 -4.80 -54.12 -51.80
C VAL A 336 -3.76 -52.97 -51.85
N SER A 337 -3.86 -52.03 -52.80
CA SER A 337 -2.88 -50.93 -52.93
C SER A 337 -3.41 -49.52 -52.72
N ALA A 338 -4.62 -49.34 -52.18
CA ALA A 338 -5.01 -48.07 -51.56
C ALA A 338 -4.59 -48.03 -50.09
N THR A 339 -3.27 -48.07 -49.85
CA THR A 339 -2.69 -47.49 -48.64
C THR A 339 -2.97 -45.98 -48.66
N ALA A 340 -4.15 -45.57 -48.20
CA ALA A 340 -4.55 -44.17 -48.15
C ALA A 340 -4.56 -43.67 -46.69
N THR A 341 -3.36 -43.28 -46.27
CA THR A 341 -2.99 -42.30 -45.23
C THR A 341 -3.29 -42.57 -43.74
N PRO A 342 -2.26 -42.47 -42.86
CA PRO A 342 -2.42 -42.54 -41.40
C PRO A 342 -3.36 -41.45 -40.81
N ALA A 343 -3.63 -40.38 -41.58
CA ALA A 343 -4.60 -39.34 -41.24
C ALA A 343 -6.05 -39.86 -41.17
N LEU A 344 -6.46 -40.76 -42.07
CA LEU A 344 -7.84 -41.27 -42.11
C LEU A 344 -8.12 -42.20 -40.92
N GLY A 345 -7.10 -42.97 -40.51
CA GLY A 345 -7.17 -43.87 -39.35
C GLY A 345 -7.31 -43.15 -38.01
N ALA A 346 -6.62 -42.01 -37.82
CA ALA A 346 -6.72 -41.20 -36.61
C ALA A 346 -8.10 -40.54 -36.48
N VAL A 347 -8.65 -40.02 -37.58
CA VAL A 347 -9.98 -39.39 -37.63
C VAL A 347 -11.08 -40.43 -37.38
N LEU A 348 -11.01 -41.60 -38.03
CA LEU A 348 -12.00 -42.67 -37.83
C LEU A 348 -11.96 -43.22 -36.39
N LYS A 349 -10.77 -43.38 -35.81
CA LYS A 349 -10.59 -43.84 -34.43
C LYS A 349 -11.14 -42.82 -33.42
N ARG A 350 -10.95 -41.51 -33.66
CA ARG A 350 -11.56 -40.44 -32.85
C ARG A 350 -13.09 -40.47 -32.93
N LEU A 351 -13.66 -40.65 -34.13
CA LEU A 351 -15.10 -40.73 -34.34
C LEU A 351 -15.74 -41.94 -33.66
N LEU A 352 -15.11 -43.12 -33.74
CA LEU A 352 -15.60 -44.34 -33.09
C LEU A 352 -15.53 -44.24 -31.55
N LEU A 353 -14.46 -43.65 -31.00
CA LEU A 353 -14.34 -43.45 -29.56
C LEU A 353 -15.37 -42.44 -29.02
N ARG A 354 -15.72 -41.41 -29.81
CA ARG A 354 -16.79 -40.46 -29.47
C ARG A 354 -18.19 -41.09 -29.60
N ALA A 355 -18.43 -41.94 -30.59
CA ALA A 355 -19.67 -42.69 -30.71
C ALA A 355 -19.89 -43.64 -29.51
N GLY A 356 -18.80 -44.10 -28.88
CA GLY A 356 -18.83 -44.92 -27.67
C GLY A 356 -18.87 -44.14 -26.34
N ASN A 357 -19.02 -42.80 -26.35
CA ASN A 357 -19.01 -41.95 -25.14
C ASN A 357 -17.67 -41.92 -24.36
N TYR A 358 -16.55 -42.28 -25.00
CA TYR A 358 -15.20 -42.26 -24.41
C TYR A 358 -14.42 -40.99 -24.81
N GLU A 359 -14.96 -39.81 -24.47
CA GLU A 359 -14.46 -38.51 -24.95
C GLU A 359 -13.01 -38.21 -24.51
N GLY A 360 -12.63 -38.56 -23.28
CA GLY A 360 -11.26 -38.33 -22.78
C GLY A 360 -10.19 -39.20 -23.46
N VAL A 361 -10.57 -40.36 -24.02
CA VAL A 361 -9.66 -41.25 -24.75
C VAL A 361 -9.53 -40.83 -26.21
N ALA A 362 -10.58 -40.25 -26.78
CA ALA A 362 -10.59 -39.71 -28.13
C ALA A 362 -9.61 -38.52 -28.29
N GLU A 363 -9.42 -37.73 -27.23
CA GLU A 363 -8.52 -36.57 -27.25
C GLU A 363 -7.03 -36.95 -27.28
N ASN A 364 -6.67 -38.15 -26.80
CA ASN A 364 -5.29 -38.65 -26.81
C ASN A 364 -4.84 -39.27 -28.14
N VAL A 365 -5.73 -39.38 -29.13
CA VAL A 365 -5.35 -39.83 -30.47
C VAL A 365 -4.61 -38.68 -31.15
N ARG A 366 -3.28 -38.76 -31.30
CA ARG A 366 -2.46 -37.71 -31.97
C ARG A 366 -2.49 -37.85 -33.49
N ASP A 367 -2.56 -36.73 -34.19
CA ASP A 367 -2.45 -36.65 -35.65
C ASP A 367 -0.96 -36.62 -36.06
N PRO A 368 -0.52 -37.42 -37.05
CA PRO A 368 0.78 -37.24 -37.67
C PRO A 368 0.62 -36.24 -38.83
N LEU A 369 1.25 -35.07 -38.68
CA LEU A 369 1.50 -34.01 -39.68
C LEU A 369 0.47 -32.86 -39.81
N GLU A 370 0.91 -31.73 -39.28
CA GLU A 370 0.60 -30.36 -39.67
C GLU A 370 1.13 -30.10 -41.11
N TYR A 371 0.27 -30.22 -42.13
CA TYR A 371 0.58 -29.72 -43.48
C TYR A 371 -0.69 -29.35 -44.26
N VAL A 372 -0.74 -28.10 -44.70
CA VAL A 372 -1.70 -27.58 -45.67
C VAL A 372 -1.34 -28.17 -47.04
N LEU A 373 -2.22 -28.98 -47.65
CA LEU A 373 -1.97 -29.52 -48.99
C LEU A 373 -2.29 -28.47 -50.07
N PRO A 374 -1.36 -28.18 -50.99
CA PRO A 374 -1.63 -27.38 -52.18
C PRO A 374 -2.39 -28.23 -53.21
N ALA A 375 -3.26 -27.55 -53.98
CA ALA A 375 -4.01 -28.13 -55.07
C ALA A 375 -3.08 -28.76 -56.13
N SER A 376 -3.14 -30.08 -56.29
CA SER A 376 -2.61 -30.75 -57.48
C SER A 376 -3.67 -31.69 -58.06
N SER A 377 -3.93 -31.46 -59.34
CA SER A 377 -4.94 -32.01 -60.22
C SER A 377 -4.71 -33.49 -60.55
N SER A 378 -5.30 -34.41 -59.77
CA SER A 378 -5.73 -35.75 -60.22
C SER A 378 -6.38 -36.55 -59.09
N ALA A 379 -7.29 -35.93 -58.34
CA ALA A 379 -8.19 -36.66 -57.46
C ALA A 379 -9.45 -36.99 -58.26
N SER A 380 -9.81 -38.27 -58.32
CA SER A 380 -11.07 -38.73 -58.91
C SER A 380 -12.23 -37.88 -58.40
N SER A 381 -13.22 -37.61 -59.26
CA SER A 381 -14.40 -36.80 -58.94
C SER A 381 -15.12 -37.25 -57.66
N ALA A 382 -14.97 -38.53 -57.25
CA ALA A 382 -15.43 -39.05 -55.97
C ALA A 382 -14.61 -38.56 -54.77
N ALA A 383 -13.28 -38.49 -54.85
CA ALA A 383 -12.44 -37.94 -53.79
C ALA A 383 -12.61 -36.42 -53.67
N ALA A 384 -12.76 -35.70 -54.79
CA ALA A 384 -13.11 -34.28 -54.77
C ALA A 384 -14.50 -34.04 -54.17
N ALA A 385 -15.50 -34.88 -54.50
CA ALA A 385 -16.86 -34.80 -53.93
C ALA A 385 -16.91 -35.14 -52.43
N VAL A 386 -16.13 -36.14 -51.98
CA VAL A 386 -16.02 -36.50 -50.56
C VAL A 386 -15.27 -35.39 -49.79
N THR A 387 -14.25 -34.78 -50.39
CA THR A 387 -13.49 -33.68 -49.76
C THR A 387 -14.33 -32.39 -49.73
N SER A 388 -15.11 -32.09 -50.78
CA SER A 388 -16.00 -30.93 -50.81
C SER A 388 -17.25 -31.10 -49.94
N ALA A 389 -17.76 -32.32 -49.77
CA ALA A 389 -18.84 -32.62 -48.81
C ALA A 389 -18.35 -32.61 -47.36
N ALA A 390 -17.12 -33.08 -47.11
CA ALA A 390 -16.50 -33.01 -45.79
C ALA A 390 -16.14 -31.57 -45.37
N GLN A 391 -15.85 -30.68 -46.32
CA GLN A 391 -15.49 -29.29 -46.06
C GLN A 391 -16.68 -28.37 -45.66
N GLN A 392 -17.94 -28.81 -45.75
CA GLN A 392 -19.08 -27.91 -45.53
C GLN A 392 -20.00 -28.19 -44.35
N GLN A 393 -19.90 -29.29 -43.60
CA GLN A 393 -21.07 -29.72 -42.79
C GLN A 393 -20.81 -30.06 -41.32
N TYR A 394 -20.10 -29.16 -40.64
CA TYR A 394 -20.19 -29.02 -39.19
C TYR A 394 -21.03 -27.79 -38.86
N LYS A 395 -22.11 -27.97 -38.10
CA LYS A 395 -22.79 -26.83 -37.48
C LYS A 395 -21.98 -26.44 -36.25
N GLU A 396 -21.33 -25.28 -36.33
CA GLU A 396 -20.71 -24.64 -35.16
C GLU A 396 -21.83 -24.20 -34.21
N GLU A 397 -21.93 -24.86 -33.07
CA GLU A 397 -22.83 -24.47 -31.98
C GLU A 397 -21.99 -23.89 -30.84
N THR A 398 -22.23 -22.63 -30.48
CA THR A 398 -21.61 -22.02 -29.31
C THR A 398 -22.34 -22.49 -28.06
N ARG A 399 -21.69 -23.29 -27.22
CA ARG A 399 -22.19 -23.69 -25.90
C ARG A 399 -21.47 -22.94 -24.81
N TYR A 400 -22.13 -22.79 -23.66
CA TYR A 400 -21.57 -22.11 -22.49
C TYR A 400 -21.30 -23.13 -21.38
N ARG A 401 -20.16 -23.01 -20.71
CA ARG A 401 -19.80 -23.80 -19.51
C ARG A 401 -19.38 -22.86 -18.39
N SER A 402 -19.99 -23.02 -17.23
CA SER A 402 -19.56 -22.34 -16.01
C SER A 402 -18.46 -23.16 -15.33
N SER A 403 -17.28 -22.57 -15.20
CA SER A 403 -16.12 -23.15 -14.50
C SER A 403 -15.65 -22.20 -13.42
N LEU A 404 -15.20 -22.73 -12.27
CA LEU A 404 -14.59 -21.92 -11.23
C LEU A 404 -13.15 -21.59 -11.63
N THR A 405 -12.78 -20.31 -11.53
CA THR A 405 -11.42 -19.83 -11.75
C THR A 405 -10.96 -19.09 -10.50
N THR A 406 -9.75 -19.37 -10.05
CA THR A 406 -9.16 -18.69 -8.89
C THR A 406 -8.62 -17.33 -9.31
N VAL A 407 -8.96 -16.29 -8.54
CA VAL A 407 -8.49 -14.91 -8.74
C VAL A 407 -7.74 -14.41 -7.51
N THR A 408 -6.78 -13.52 -7.73
CA THR A 408 -6.05 -12.83 -6.66
C THR A 408 -6.84 -11.64 -6.16
N CYS A 409 -6.68 -11.30 -4.88
CA CYS A 409 -7.28 -10.10 -4.32
C CYS A 409 -6.72 -8.82 -4.98
N ILE A 410 -5.41 -8.81 -5.25
CA ILE A 410 -4.67 -7.71 -5.89
C ILE A 410 -4.36 -8.06 -7.34
N ASP A 411 -4.60 -7.12 -8.26
CA ASP A 411 -4.46 -7.31 -9.71
C ASP A 411 -3.26 -6.56 -10.31
N THR A 412 -2.84 -5.45 -9.69
CA THR A 412 -1.84 -4.55 -10.28
C THR A 412 -0.62 -4.31 -9.38
N THR A 413 0.51 -3.97 -10.01
CA THR A 413 1.75 -3.59 -9.33
C THR A 413 1.56 -2.36 -8.45
N GLY A 414 0.73 -1.39 -8.89
CA GLY A 414 0.37 -0.21 -8.12
C GLY A 414 -0.41 -0.50 -6.84
N GLN A 415 -1.40 -1.40 -6.90
CA GLN A 415 -2.17 -1.80 -5.72
C GLN A 415 -1.27 -2.48 -4.67
N SER A 416 -0.37 -3.36 -5.12
CA SER A 416 0.64 -4.00 -4.28
C SER A 416 1.61 -2.98 -3.67
N PHE A 417 2.12 -2.03 -4.47
CA PHE A 417 2.99 -0.96 -4.00
C PHE A 417 2.34 -0.12 -2.89
N ALA A 418 1.05 0.22 -3.02
CA ALA A 418 0.33 0.95 -1.98
C ALA A 418 0.29 0.19 -0.63
N ILE A 419 0.12 -1.13 -0.68
CA ILE A 419 0.14 -1.99 0.52
C ILE A 419 1.55 -2.02 1.12
N TRP A 420 2.58 -2.23 0.30
CA TRP A 420 3.96 -2.25 0.79
C TRP A 420 4.40 -0.93 1.39
N LEU A 421 4.06 0.19 0.75
CA LEU A 421 4.32 1.52 1.27
C LEU A 421 3.69 1.68 2.65
N ASN A 422 2.44 1.23 2.83
CA ASN A 422 1.75 1.26 4.11
C ASN A 422 2.44 0.36 5.16
N ILE A 423 2.80 -0.86 4.80
CA ILE A 423 3.50 -1.80 5.69
C ILE A 423 4.85 -1.22 6.13
N PHE A 424 5.68 -0.73 5.20
CA PHE A 424 6.98 -0.16 5.53
C PHE A 424 6.87 1.09 6.39
N TYR A 425 5.91 1.96 6.10
CA TYR A 425 5.62 3.14 6.92
C TYR A 425 5.21 2.75 8.36
N LEU A 426 4.39 1.72 8.52
CA LEU A 426 3.94 1.25 9.82
C LEU A 426 4.91 0.29 10.51
N ALA A 427 5.93 -0.24 9.80
CA ALA A 427 6.88 -1.23 10.31
C ALA A 427 7.61 -0.79 11.59
N PRO A 428 8.16 0.44 11.70
CA PRO A 428 8.81 0.87 12.93
C PRO A 428 7.85 0.92 14.12
N LEU A 429 6.62 1.40 13.92
CA LEU A 429 5.60 1.45 14.98
C LEU A 429 5.14 0.05 15.37
N THR A 430 4.80 -0.79 14.40
CA THR A 430 4.35 -2.17 14.64
C THR A 430 5.43 -3.00 15.32
N TYR A 431 6.69 -2.89 14.93
CA TYR A 431 7.82 -3.56 15.59
C TYR A 431 7.92 -3.18 17.07
N LEU A 432 7.84 -1.87 17.38
CA LEU A 432 7.92 -1.37 18.75
C LEU A 432 6.76 -1.89 19.62
N PHE A 433 5.54 -1.91 19.08
CA PHE A 433 4.37 -2.44 19.78
C PHE A 433 4.40 -3.97 19.92
N ALA A 434 4.82 -4.69 18.89
CA ALA A 434 4.95 -6.15 18.91
C ALA A 434 5.99 -6.60 19.95
N ARG A 435 7.15 -5.94 20.01
CA ARG A 435 8.18 -6.18 21.04
C ARG A 435 7.61 -6.02 22.45
N PHE A 436 6.72 -5.05 22.67
CA PHE A 436 6.03 -4.89 23.95
C PHE A 436 4.99 -5.98 24.19
N PHE A 437 4.15 -6.32 23.21
CA PHE A 437 3.15 -7.38 23.33
C PHE A 437 3.80 -8.72 23.73
N VAL A 438 4.91 -9.09 23.07
CA VAL A 438 5.71 -10.26 23.41
C VAL A 438 6.25 -10.17 24.84
N LYS A 439 6.80 -9.02 25.24
CA LYS A 439 7.33 -8.83 26.61
C LYS A 439 6.24 -8.87 27.69
N ALA A 440 5.05 -8.36 27.39
CA ALA A 440 3.93 -8.27 28.32
C ALA A 440 3.20 -9.62 28.46
N TYR A 441 2.97 -10.35 27.36
CA TYR A 441 2.16 -11.58 27.37
C TYR A 441 2.99 -12.87 27.38
N ILE A 442 4.11 -12.93 26.66
CA ILE A 442 4.92 -14.14 26.51
C ILE A 442 6.00 -14.22 27.60
N THR A 443 6.71 -13.12 27.86
CA THR A 443 7.73 -13.12 28.92
C THR A 443 7.12 -13.01 30.32
N GLY A 444 5.94 -12.39 30.45
CA GLY A 444 5.19 -12.29 31.71
C GLY A 444 4.60 -13.62 32.20
N THR A 445 4.32 -14.55 31.29
CA THR A 445 3.81 -15.90 31.63
C THR A 445 4.91 -16.85 32.10
N LEU A 446 6.18 -16.61 31.73
CA LEU A 446 7.35 -17.37 32.20
C LEU A 446 7.83 -16.99 33.62
N ASN A 447 7.43 -15.82 34.14
CA ASN A 447 7.85 -15.30 35.45
C ASN A 447 6.73 -15.35 36.50
N LYS A 448 6.05 -16.51 36.63
CA LYS A 448 5.20 -16.79 37.81
C LYS A 448 6.09 -16.96 39.05
N GLY A 449 6.38 -15.87 39.76
CA GLY A 449 7.14 -15.99 41.01
C GLY A 449 7.35 -14.75 41.87
N LYS A 450 7.05 -13.52 41.41
CA LYS A 450 7.16 -12.32 42.28
C LYS A 450 5.93 -11.43 42.17
N SER A 451 5.36 -11.14 43.34
CA SER A 451 4.08 -10.46 43.56
C SER A 451 4.07 -8.97 43.18
N ASN A 452 2.86 -8.51 42.85
CA ASN A 452 2.32 -7.15 42.95
C ASN A 452 2.78 -6.08 41.94
N ARG A 453 2.17 -6.14 40.75
CA ARG A 453 1.19 -5.14 40.26
C ARG A 453 0.63 -5.66 38.93
N ARG A 454 -0.64 -6.05 38.89
CA ARG A 454 -1.35 -6.25 37.61
C ARG A 454 -1.46 -4.86 36.98
N THR A 455 -0.41 -4.41 36.28
CA THR A 455 -0.51 -3.23 35.43
C THR A 455 -1.63 -3.54 34.45
N SER A 456 -2.69 -2.73 34.48
CA SER A 456 -3.77 -2.84 33.50
C SER A 456 -3.15 -2.85 32.10
N PHE A 457 -3.69 -3.67 31.19
CA PHE A 457 -3.26 -3.69 29.79
C PHE A 457 -3.13 -2.26 29.22
N THR A 458 -4.08 -1.39 29.58
CA THR A 458 -4.10 0.03 29.24
C THR A 458 -2.91 0.81 29.81
N GLU A 459 -2.51 0.57 31.07
CA GLU A 459 -1.33 1.20 31.67
C GLU A 459 -0.03 0.75 30.99
N GLY A 460 0.06 -0.54 30.63
CA GLY A 460 1.19 -1.09 29.90
C GLY A 460 1.35 -0.47 28.51
N VAL A 461 0.24 -0.40 27.76
CA VAL A 461 0.17 0.25 26.45
C VAL A 461 0.60 1.71 26.54
N ASN A 462 0.08 2.48 27.49
CA ASN A 462 0.44 3.89 27.65
C ASN A 462 1.94 4.11 27.93
N ARG A 463 2.59 3.24 28.72
CA ARG A 463 4.04 3.32 28.96
C ARG A 463 4.84 3.02 27.70
N ALA A 464 4.43 2.01 26.92
CA ALA A 464 5.09 1.66 25.67
C ALA A 464 5.06 2.84 24.69
N ILE A 465 3.92 3.52 24.56
CA ILE A 465 3.81 4.73 23.73
C ILE A 465 4.78 5.81 24.19
N ALA A 466 4.82 6.08 25.50
CA ALA A 466 5.72 7.10 26.03
C ALA A 466 7.20 6.80 25.71
N ASP A 467 7.60 5.52 25.76
CA ASP A 467 8.94 5.08 25.38
C ASP A 467 9.20 5.28 23.88
N VAL A 468 8.26 4.87 23.01
CA VAL A 468 8.35 5.06 21.55
C VAL A 468 8.45 6.53 21.19
N THR A 469 7.57 7.37 21.73
CA THR A 469 7.60 8.81 21.48
C THR A 469 8.92 9.41 21.93
N ARG A 470 9.47 8.98 23.07
CA ARG A 470 10.77 9.44 23.56
C ARG A 470 11.91 9.04 22.64
N GLU A 471 11.91 7.82 22.11
CA GLU A 471 12.92 7.34 21.18
C GLU A 471 12.85 8.07 19.84
N ALA A 472 11.66 8.20 19.26
CA ALA A 472 11.43 9.00 18.06
C ALA A 472 11.91 10.44 18.26
N ASP A 473 11.58 11.05 19.40
CA ASP A 473 11.99 12.43 19.69
C ASP A 473 13.49 12.59 19.89
N LYS A 474 14.18 11.57 20.40
CA LYS A 474 15.65 11.57 20.43
C LYS A 474 16.22 11.56 19.01
N ALA A 475 15.71 10.70 18.14
CA ALA A 475 16.15 10.62 16.75
C ALA A 475 15.91 11.95 16.01
N GLY A 476 14.72 12.53 16.10
CA GLY A 476 14.46 13.80 15.41
C GLY A 476 15.16 15.01 16.04
N ARG A 477 15.49 14.99 17.35
CA ARG A 477 16.39 16.01 17.93
C ARG A 477 17.78 15.97 17.31
N GLU A 478 18.29 14.78 17.01
CA GLU A 478 19.59 14.64 16.37
C GLU A 478 19.57 15.19 14.93
N VAL A 479 18.51 14.90 14.17
CA VAL A 479 18.29 15.46 12.83
C VAL A 479 18.18 16.99 12.88
N GLU A 480 17.38 17.53 13.80
CA GLU A 480 17.20 18.97 14.01
C GLU A 480 18.53 19.68 14.34
N ARG A 481 19.39 19.04 15.16
CA ARG A 481 20.72 19.55 15.50
C ARG A 481 21.62 19.65 14.27
N ARG A 482 21.70 18.57 13.48
CA ARG A 482 22.51 18.55 12.24
C ARG A 482 22.04 19.59 11.22
N LEU A 483 20.72 19.74 11.06
CA LEU A 483 20.15 20.74 10.16
C LEU A 483 20.48 22.16 10.65
N SER A 484 20.34 22.41 11.96
CA SER A 484 20.66 23.72 12.54
C SER A 484 22.15 24.08 12.37
N GLU A 485 23.04 23.09 12.55
CA GLU A 485 24.48 23.27 12.30
C GLU A 485 24.78 23.55 10.82
N GLN A 486 24.10 22.85 9.91
CA GLN A 486 24.27 23.07 8.47
C GLN A 486 23.74 24.43 8.03
N VAL A 487 22.55 24.85 8.50
CA VAL A 487 22.00 26.18 8.22
C VAL A 487 22.88 27.28 8.81
N ALA A 488 23.41 27.09 10.03
CA ALA A 488 24.35 28.05 10.62
C ALA A 488 25.64 28.17 9.78
N ARG A 489 26.18 27.05 9.30
CA ARG A 489 27.33 27.04 8.38
C ARG A 489 27.03 27.74 7.06
N ASP A 490 25.87 27.47 6.46
CA ASP A 490 25.45 28.07 5.19
C ASP A 490 25.24 29.59 5.34
N ILE A 491 24.61 30.05 6.43
CA ILE A 491 24.44 31.48 6.73
C ILE A 491 25.80 32.16 6.94
N SER A 492 26.73 31.53 7.67
CA SER A 492 28.08 32.06 7.85
C SER A 492 28.83 32.13 6.52
N ALA A 493 28.71 31.10 5.66
CA ALA A 493 29.33 31.09 4.33
C ALA A 493 28.77 32.19 3.41
N VAL A 494 27.46 32.46 3.44
CA VAL A 494 26.82 33.57 2.71
C VAL A 494 27.31 34.92 3.25
N ARG A 495 27.33 35.09 4.57
CA ARG A 495 27.80 36.32 5.22
C ARG A 495 29.27 36.62 4.93
N GLU A 496 30.09 35.58 4.78
CA GLU A 496 31.52 35.68 4.47
C GLU A 496 31.81 35.73 2.96
N GLY A 497 30.78 35.83 2.10
CA GLY A 497 30.94 35.90 0.64
C GLY A 497 31.50 34.62 0.00
N ARG A 498 31.53 33.51 0.73
CA ARG A 498 32.08 32.20 0.32
C ARG A 498 31.01 31.20 -0.12
N TYR A 499 29.77 31.64 -0.32
CA TYR A 499 28.68 30.77 -0.73
C TYR A 499 28.75 30.46 -2.23
N ASP A 500 29.32 29.30 -2.56
CA ASP A 500 29.37 28.80 -3.93
C ASP A 500 28.19 27.83 -4.19
N SER A 501 27.23 28.29 -5.01
CA SER A 501 26.07 27.52 -5.45
C SER A 501 26.45 26.30 -6.31
N SER A 502 27.68 26.24 -6.84
CA SER A 502 28.09 25.23 -7.84
C SER A 502 28.39 23.85 -7.23
N LYS A 503 28.79 23.77 -5.95
CA LYS A 503 29.24 22.51 -5.33
C LYS A 503 28.14 21.49 -5.01
N LYS A 504 26.86 21.87 -4.97
CA LYS A 504 25.76 20.95 -4.64
C LYS A 504 25.44 19.91 -5.74
N SER A 505 25.95 20.09 -6.95
CA SER A 505 25.76 19.14 -8.06
C SER A 505 26.78 17.99 -8.09
N ALA A 506 27.88 18.07 -7.32
CA ALA A 506 28.93 17.04 -7.33
C ALA A 506 28.62 15.85 -6.40
N ASP A 507 27.97 16.07 -5.25
CA ASP A 507 27.64 15.03 -4.27
C ASP A 507 26.56 14.02 -4.74
N LYS A 508 25.92 14.26 -5.89
CA LYS A 508 24.90 13.35 -6.45
C LYS A 508 25.50 12.21 -7.30
N LYS A 509 26.81 12.23 -7.60
CA LYS A 509 27.46 11.20 -8.43
C LYS A 509 28.15 10.07 -7.64
N GLU A 510 28.23 10.17 -6.31
CA GLU A 510 29.00 9.20 -5.48
C GLU A 510 28.14 8.14 -4.76
N ALA A 511 26.91 7.89 -5.21
CA ALA A 511 26.01 6.89 -4.61
C ALA A 511 25.75 5.66 -5.51
N ASN A 512 26.70 5.28 -6.36
CA ASN A 512 26.58 4.06 -7.17
C ASN A 512 27.87 3.22 -7.10
N GLY A 513 28.05 2.49 -6.00
CA GLY A 513 29.12 1.49 -5.86
C GLY A 513 28.55 0.07 -5.95
N LYS A 514 28.86 -0.64 -7.04
CA LYS A 514 28.83 -2.11 -7.12
C LYS A 514 30.19 -2.65 -6.63
N PRO A 515 30.26 -3.88 -6.08
CA PRO A 515 31.34 -4.30 -5.21
C PRO A 515 32.59 -4.79 -5.95
N ASP A 516 33.68 -4.67 -5.20
CA ASP A 516 35.10 -4.84 -5.47
C ASP A 516 35.51 -6.30 -5.78
N LEU A 517 36.47 -6.46 -6.69
CA LEU A 517 37.27 -7.65 -6.96
C LEU A 517 38.70 -7.13 -7.16
N GLY A 518 39.60 -7.47 -6.23
CA GLY A 518 41.00 -6.98 -6.20
C GLY A 518 41.93 -7.64 -7.25
N PRO A 519 43.23 -7.72 -6.98
CA PRO A 519 44.17 -6.60 -7.08
C PRO A 519 45.39 -6.97 -7.95
N GLU A 520 45.95 -6.07 -8.76
CA GLU A 520 47.33 -6.25 -9.28
C GLU A 520 48.07 -4.93 -9.59
N LEU A 521 49.33 -4.93 -9.14
CA LEU A 521 50.57 -4.35 -9.67
C LEU A 521 50.60 -3.03 -10.46
N GLY A 522 51.59 -2.20 -10.14
CA GLY A 522 52.24 -1.34 -11.13
C GLY A 522 52.94 -0.11 -10.58
N GLN A 523 54.26 -0.14 -10.58
CA GLN A 523 55.20 0.95 -10.30
C GLN A 523 54.93 2.24 -11.09
N SER A 524 55.29 3.41 -10.55
CA SER A 524 56.42 4.23 -11.05
C SER A 524 56.47 5.64 -10.43
N LYS A 525 57.71 6.12 -10.26
CA LYS A 525 58.16 7.40 -9.68
C LYS A 525 57.99 8.59 -10.65
N SER A 526 57.91 9.80 -10.09
CA SER A 526 58.69 11.02 -10.45
C SER A 526 58.17 12.18 -9.58
N THR A 527 58.87 12.61 -8.53
CA THR A 527 59.99 13.58 -8.49
C THR A 527 59.70 14.88 -9.22
N LEU A 528 59.51 15.98 -8.47
CA LEU A 528 60.19 17.28 -8.66
C LEU A 528 59.64 18.33 -7.66
N SER A 529 60.45 18.66 -6.66
CA SER A 529 60.52 20.01 -6.06
C SER A 529 61.63 20.79 -6.77
N PRO A 530 61.60 22.13 -6.75
CA PRO A 530 62.49 22.90 -5.86
C PRO A 530 61.71 24.04 -5.16
N GLU A 531 61.92 24.37 -3.87
CA GLU A 531 63.09 25.01 -3.22
C GLU A 531 62.93 26.53 -3.08
N SER A 532 62.94 27.02 -1.83
CA SER A 532 63.58 28.26 -1.29
C SER A 532 62.93 28.58 0.08
N ALA A 533 63.61 28.29 1.20
CA ALA A 533 64.48 29.20 1.99
C ALA A 533 63.66 30.27 2.74
N ILE A 534 63.72 30.38 4.08
CA ILE A 534 64.70 31.10 4.93
C ILE A 534 64.29 30.76 6.41
N LEU A 535 65.14 30.15 7.27
CA LEU A 535 65.96 30.74 8.38
C LEU A 535 65.13 31.67 9.31
N ASP A 536 65.17 31.69 10.64
CA ASP A 536 66.12 31.35 11.73
C ASP A 536 65.24 31.19 13.01
N ASP A 537 65.45 30.20 13.87
CA ASP A 537 66.41 30.14 14.99
C ASP A 537 65.78 30.65 16.32
N ASP A 538 65.85 29.78 17.32
CA ASP A 538 66.42 30.04 18.65
C ASP A 538 65.73 29.29 19.81
N SER A 539 66.64 28.77 20.64
CA SER A 539 66.62 28.09 21.94
C SER A 539 65.59 28.54 22.97
N GLY A 540 65.35 27.86 24.10
CA GLY A 540 65.96 26.75 24.82
C GLY A 540 64.96 26.27 25.89
N ASP A 541 65.01 25.01 26.33
CA ASP A 541 65.65 24.58 27.60
C ASP A 541 65.00 25.22 28.84
N GLU A 542 64.58 24.55 29.92
CA GLU A 542 64.96 23.33 30.65
C GLU A 542 63.71 22.95 31.49
N SER A 543 63.29 21.69 31.61
CA SER A 543 63.79 20.58 32.44
C SER A 543 63.38 20.62 33.93
N HIS A 544 63.21 19.40 34.46
CA HIS A 544 63.10 18.99 35.87
C HIS A 544 61.81 19.26 36.68
N SER A 545 61.32 18.37 37.56
CA SER A 545 61.38 16.91 37.79
C SER A 545 60.71 16.63 39.14
N GLY A 546 60.12 15.45 39.31
CA GLY A 546 60.08 14.72 40.60
C GLY A 546 58.99 15.12 41.60
N VAL A 547 58.41 14.27 42.46
CA VAL A 547 58.30 12.80 42.63
C VAL A 547 57.44 12.61 43.92
N ASP A 548 56.59 11.57 43.90
CA ASP A 548 56.05 10.73 44.99
C ASP A 548 55.23 11.20 46.24
N SER A 549 54.09 10.50 46.35
CA SER A 549 53.62 9.66 47.49
C SER A 549 52.65 10.19 48.57
N SER A 550 51.53 9.44 48.65
CA SER A 550 50.65 9.02 49.77
C SER A 550 50.55 9.79 51.10
N VAL A 551 49.32 9.94 51.62
CA VAL A 551 48.78 9.30 52.85
C VAL A 551 47.32 9.77 53.09
N ALA A 552 46.50 8.90 53.69
CA ALA A 552 45.08 9.06 53.99
C ALA A 552 44.76 10.03 55.15
N GLY A 553 43.59 10.68 55.10
CA GLY A 553 43.05 11.49 56.20
C GLY A 553 41.58 11.91 55.99
N SER A 554 40.81 11.82 57.08
CA SER A 554 39.35 11.88 57.21
C SER A 554 38.68 13.25 56.89
N ALA A 555 37.37 13.21 56.60
CA ALA A 555 36.48 14.26 56.06
C ALA A 555 36.35 15.58 56.90
N PRO A 556 35.88 16.70 56.29
CA PRO A 556 34.43 16.95 56.22
C PRO A 556 33.92 17.50 54.86
N ALA A 557 32.60 17.43 54.66
CA ALA A 557 31.93 17.64 53.38
C ALA A 557 31.86 19.13 52.92
N SER A 558 32.41 19.42 51.74
CA SER A 558 32.36 20.71 51.03
C SER A 558 30.99 21.00 50.34
N PRO A 559 30.58 22.29 50.18
CA PRO A 559 29.27 22.72 49.68
C PRO A 559 28.92 22.28 48.23
N GLU A 560 29.87 21.72 47.50
CA GLU A 560 29.70 21.31 46.10
C GLU A 560 28.75 20.13 45.89
N LYS A 561 28.63 19.21 46.86
CA LYS A 561 27.70 18.07 46.76
C LYS A 561 26.23 18.49 46.86
N LYS A 562 25.92 19.61 47.54
CA LYS A 562 24.56 20.19 47.56
C LYS A 562 24.21 20.85 46.23
N LYS A 563 25.17 21.51 45.55
CA LYS A 563 24.97 22.12 44.22
C LYS A 563 24.80 21.06 43.13
N LYS A 564 25.58 19.96 43.15
CA LYS A 564 25.41 18.83 42.22
C LYS A 564 24.11 18.04 42.46
N ARG A 565 23.66 17.82 43.70
CA ARG A 565 22.34 17.18 43.97
C ARG A 565 21.16 18.08 43.61
N ARG A 566 21.27 19.40 43.76
CA ARG A 566 20.24 20.37 43.36
C ARG A 566 20.15 20.52 41.84
N ASN A 567 21.27 20.48 41.12
CA ASN A 567 21.29 20.41 39.65
C ASN A 567 20.84 19.04 39.11
N LYS A 568 21.11 17.93 39.81
CA LYS A 568 20.60 16.61 39.45
C LYS A 568 19.08 16.51 39.69
N LYS A 569 18.56 17.06 40.80
CA LYS A 569 17.10 17.17 41.04
C LYS A 569 16.41 18.12 40.05
N LYS A 570 17.05 19.21 39.63
CA LYS A 570 16.51 20.10 38.58
C LYS A 570 16.48 19.41 37.20
N LYS A 571 17.56 18.72 36.81
CA LYS A 571 17.55 17.88 35.58
C LYS A 571 16.58 16.69 35.64
N GLN A 572 16.28 16.16 36.83
CA GLN A 572 15.33 15.06 37.01
C GLN A 572 13.87 15.56 36.99
N HIS A 573 13.62 16.76 37.52
CA HIS A 573 12.32 17.46 37.43
C HIS A 573 12.01 17.91 35.99
N ASP A 574 13.02 18.42 35.26
CA ASP A 574 12.87 18.82 33.85
C ASP A 574 12.73 17.60 32.91
N ALA A 575 13.32 16.45 33.26
CA ALA A 575 13.14 15.19 32.53
C ALA A 575 11.80 14.48 32.84
N GLN A 576 11.23 14.70 34.04
CA GLN A 576 9.89 14.22 34.40
C GLN A 576 8.80 14.98 33.64
N HIS A 577 8.94 16.30 33.46
CA HIS A 577 8.04 17.10 32.64
C HIS A 577 8.13 16.79 31.13
N ALA A 578 9.31 16.36 30.64
CA ALA A 578 9.48 15.94 29.25
C ALA A 578 8.89 14.55 28.94
N GLY A 579 8.70 13.70 29.95
CA GLY A 579 8.12 12.36 29.82
C GLY A 579 6.59 12.35 29.77
N GLU A 580 5.92 13.35 30.35
CA GLU A 580 4.46 13.51 30.28
C GLU A 580 4.00 14.16 28.97
N ALA A 581 4.89 14.88 28.28
CA ALA A 581 4.61 15.56 27.02
C ALA A 581 4.44 14.61 25.81
N GLY A 582 4.77 13.33 25.94
CA GLY A 582 4.79 12.36 24.84
C GLY A 582 3.44 11.70 24.49
N VAL A 583 2.39 11.92 25.27
CA VAL A 583 1.04 11.34 25.06
C VAL A 583 -0.07 12.40 25.24
N ALA A 584 0.28 13.68 25.10
CA ALA A 584 -0.61 14.76 25.52
C ALA A 584 -0.41 16.06 24.72
N SER A 585 -0.44 15.99 23.39
CA SER A 585 -0.19 17.20 22.58
C SER A 585 -1.40 18.14 22.41
N PHE A 586 -2.52 17.94 23.11
CA PHE A 586 -3.63 18.94 23.05
C PHE A 586 -4.32 19.22 24.39
N ALA A 587 -4.38 18.28 25.32
CA ALA A 587 -5.12 18.45 26.57
C ALA A 587 -4.32 19.00 27.76
N ASP A 588 -2.99 18.88 27.75
CA ASP A 588 -2.16 19.44 28.83
C ASP A 588 -1.96 20.95 28.70
N VAL A 589 -2.62 21.58 27.72
CA VAL A 589 -2.52 23.02 27.44
C VAL A 589 -3.71 23.84 27.95
N ALA A 590 -4.61 23.23 28.72
CA ALA A 590 -5.68 23.93 29.44
C ALA A 590 -5.34 24.23 30.91
N LYS A 591 -4.13 23.90 31.37
CA LYS A 591 -3.73 23.97 32.79
C LYS A 591 -2.79 25.13 33.19
N GLU A 592 -2.29 25.95 32.26
CA GLU A 592 -1.25 26.97 32.56
C GLU A 592 -1.75 28.43 32.58
N ASP A 593 -3.00 28.68 32.99
CA ASP A 593 -3.45 30.01 33.44
C ASP A 593 -4.05 29.88 34.85
N LYS A 594 -3.16 29.74 35.84
CA LYS A 594 -3.38 30.14 37.24
C LYS A 594 -2.08 30.63 37.83
#